data_AF-A0A7C3SDM4-F1
#
_entry.id   AF-A0A7C3SDM4-F1
#
_cell.length_a   1.000
_cell.length_b   1.000
_cell.length_c   1.000
_cell.angle_alpha   90.00
_cell.angle_beta   90.00
_cell.angle_gamma   90.00
#
_symmetry.space_group_name_H-M   'P 1'
#
loop_
_entity.id
_entity.type
_entity.pdbx_description
1 polymer ?
#
loop_
_entity_poly.entity_id
_entity_poly.type
_entity_poly.pdbx_seq_one_letter_code
_entity_poly.pdbx_strand_id
1 'polypeptide(L)'
;MVEEDVMKVLTARFEAIKHRDHDKVAELIEPRRYTRFDDWPPFKRMGLDGVEEEKAALKVLKEYVYRIEEPIIQINDGTAWVTFYLSYAGRIRDLDFAIKSRGTVIMVKSEAGWKIVHEHYSRLPGVEPVELLSSGEGAKAEGDLLEKRILEALADGHALTAIEISERISKVSGEKVEPSEVARKCRDLVASNRLEKESFLQPRYKLKR
;
A
#
# COMPACT_ATOMS: atom_id res chain seq x y z
N MET A 1 -7.16 13.68 -20.52
CA MET A 1 -8.50 13.18 -20.90
C MET A 1 -8.58 11.65 -20.97
N VAL A 2 -7.92 10.93 -21.90
CA VAL A 2 -8.08 9.45 -21.98
C VAL A 2 -7.40 8.71 -20.82
N GLU A 3 -6.20 9.10 -20.42
CA GLU A 3 -5.50 8.56 -19.24
C GLU A 3 -6.28 8.80 -17.94
N GLU A 4 -6.92 9.96 -17.81
CA GLU A 4 -7.82 10.27 -16.69
C GLU A 4 -9.01 9.32 -16.66
N ASP A 5 -9.59 8.96 -17.81
CA ASP A 5 -10.71 8.02 -17.86
C ASP A 5 -10.29 6.60 -17.46
N VAL A 6 -9.09 6.18 -17.85
CA VAL A 6 -8.48 4.92 -17.39
C VAL A 6 -8.26 4.95 -15.87
N MET A 7 -7.71 6.06 -15.34
CA MET A 7 -7.55 6.22 -13.89
C MET A 7 -8.88 6.27 -13.14
N LYS A 8 -9.93 6.87 -13.71
CA LYS A 8 -11.27 6.87 -13.10
C LYS A 8 -11.80 5.45 -12.95
N VAL A 9 -11.63 4.59 -13.95
CA VAL A 9 -12.03 3.17 -13.85
C VAL A 9 -11.20 2.43 -12.80
N LEU A 10 -9.88 2.66 -12.77
CA LEU A 10 -9.00 2.04 -11.75
C LEU A 10 -9.40 2.47 -10.33
N THR A 11 -9.60 3.76 -10.10
CA THR A 11 -10.02 4.29 -8.80
C THR A 11 -11.43 3.81 -8.45
N ALA A 12 -12.37 3.80 -9.39
CA ALA A 12 -13.73 3.29 -9.17
C ALA A 12 -13.72 1.82 -8.73
N ARG A 13 -12.80 0.99 -9.24
CA ARG A 13 -12.65 -0.41 -8.83
C ARG A 13 -12.32 -0.53 -7.35
N PHE A 14 -11.35 0.24 -6.85
CA PHE A 14 -10.98 0.21 -5.43
C PHE A 14 -11.96 0.95 -4.52
N GLU A 15 -12.61 2.01 -5.00
CA GLU A 15 -13.71 2.66 -4.27
C GLU A 15 -14.90 1.71 -4.12
N ALA A 16 -15.23 0.92 -5.14
CA ALA A 16 -16.29 -0.09 -5.04
C ALA A 16 -15.96 -1.16 -3.97
N ILE A 17 -14.70 -1.62 -3.90
CA ILE A 17 -14.23 -2.53 -2.83
C ILE A 17 -14.38 -1.86 -1.46
N LYS A 18 -13.90 -0.61 -1.32
CA LYS A 18 -13.96 0.16 -0.07
C LYS A 18 -15.39 0.31 0.44
N HIS A 19 -16.34 0.56 -0.46
CA HIS A 19 -17.75 0.70 -0.13
C HIS A 19 -18.51 -0.63 -0.11
N ARG A 20 -17.84 -1.76 -0.41
CA ARG A 20 -18.42 -3.11 -0.48
C ARG A 20 -19.55 -3.21 -1.51
N ASP A 21 -19.44 -2.43 -2.59
CA ASP A 21 -20.41 -2.37 -3.68
C ASP A 21 -20.05 -3.40 -4.76
N HIS A 22 -20.55 -4.63 -4.58
CA HIS A 22 -20.32 -5.74 -5.49
C HIS A 22 -20.87 -5.47 -6.90
N ASP A 23 -22.03 -4.81 -7.00
CA ASP A 23 -22.66 -4.52 -8.28
C ASP A 23 -21.80 -3.53 -9.08
N LYS A 24 -21.22 -2.52 -8.39
CA LYS A 24 -20.29 -1.60 -9.04
C LYS A 24 -18.99 -2.26 -9.46
N VAL A 25 -18.47 -3.21 -8.68
CA VAL A 25 -17.32 -4.02 -9.09
C VAL A 25 -17.64 -4.75 -10.40
N ALA A 26 -18.75 -5.47 -10.44
CA ALA A 26 -19.16 -6.25 -11.61
C ALA A 26 -19.39 -5.35 -12.83
N GLU A 27 -19.95 -4.15 -12.65
CA GLU A 27 -20.15 -3.18 -13.72
C GLU A 27 -18.83 -2.76 -14.39
N LEU A 28 -17.72 -2.65 -13.66
CA LEU A 28 -16.44 -2.19 -14.21
C LEU A 28 -15.71 -3.26 -15.05
N ILE A 29 -16.17 -4.51 -14.99
CA ILE A 29 -15.52 -5.66 -15.60
C ILE A 29 -16.13 -5.97 -16.97
N GLU A 30 -15.30 -6.37 -17.94
CA GLU A 30 -15.75 -6.94 -19.21
C GLU A 30 -15.97 -8.46 -19.03
N PRO A 31 -17.22 -8.93 -18.90
CA PRO A 31 -17.50 -10.28 -18.43
C PRO A 31 -17.01 -11.38 -19.36
N ARG A 32 -16.88 -11.11 -20.67
CA ARG A 32 -16.53 -12.15 -21.64
C ARG A 32 -15.05 -12.52 -21.65
N ARG A 33 -14.20 -11.67 -21.08
CA ARG A 33 -12.72 -11.77 -21.21
C ARG A 33 -11.99 -11.66 -19.87
N TYR A 34 -12.71 -11.39 -18.79
CA TYR A 34 -12.12 -11.10 -17.50
C TYR A 34 -11.31 -12.27 -16.93
N THR A 35 -10.10 -11.96 -16.47
CA THR A 35 -9.26 -12.88 -15.71
C THR A 35 -8.53 -12.13 -14.60
N ARG A 36 -8.25 -12.81 -13.49
CA ARG A 36 -7.49 -12.23 -12.38
C ARG A 36 -6.47 -13.20 -11.80
N PHE A 37 -5.30 -12.67 -11.44
CA PHE A 37 -4.40 -13.23 -10.44
C PHE A 37 -4.37 -12.30 -9.23
N ASP A 38 -4.56 -12.84 -8.05
CA ASP A 38 -4.68 -12.04 -6.83
C ASP A 38 -3.54 -12.33 -5.86
N ASP A 39 -3.25 -11.35 -5.01
CA ASP A 39 -2.27 -11.43 -3.93
C ASP A 39 -2.88 -11.99 -2.62
N TRP A 40 -4.13 -12.44 -2.73
CA TRP A 40 -4.92 -13.12 -1.72
C TRP A 40 -5.39 -14.50 -2.24
N PRO A 41 -5.54 -15.53 -1.38
CA PRO A 41 -6.08 -16.83 -1.78
C PRO A 41 -7.39 -16.68 -2.58
N PRO A 42 -7.63 -17.50 -3.63
CA PRO A 42 -7.03 -18.83 -3.86
C PRO A 42 -5.71 -18.92 -4.66
N PHE A 43 -4.92 -17.84 -4.85
CA PHE A 43 -3.59 -17.87 -5.51
C PHE A 43 -3.54 -18.65 -6.85
N LYS A 44 -4.66 -18.66 -7.58
CA LYS A 44 -4.83 -19.28 -8.89
C LYS A 44 -5.49 -18.28 -9.80
N ARG A 45 -5.46 -18.56 -11.11
CA ARG A 45 -6.23 -17.77 -12.08
C ARG A 45 -7.72 -17.91 -11.80
N MET A 46 -8.40 -16.79 -11.71
CA MET A 46 -9.86 -16.69 -11.60
C MET A 46 -10.43 -15.99 -12.83
N GLY A 47 -11.70 -16.26 -13.15
CA GLY A 47 -12.50 -15.49 -14.09
C GLY A 47 -13.62 -14.76 -13.36
N LEU A 48 -14.82 -14.76 -13.94
CA LEU A 48 -16.02 -14.18 -13.31
C LEU A 48 -16.43 -14.87 -12.02
N ASP A 49 -16.11 -16.15 -11.85
CA ASP A 49 -16.29 -16.88 -10.60
C ASP A 49 -15.58 -16.19 -9.43
N GLY A 50 -14.37 -15.66 -9.66
CA GLY A 50 -13.63 -14.88 -8.66
C GLY A 50 -14.31 -13.56 -8.27
N VAL A 51 -15.08 -12.95 -9.17
CA VAL A 51 -15.85 -11.72 -8.89
C VAL A 51 -17.04 -12.05 -8.00
N GLU A 52 -17.70 -13.19 -8.23
CA GLU A 52 -18.78 -13.67 -7.36
C GLU A 52 -18.26 -14.12 -5.99
N GLU A 53 -17.10 -14.78 -5.93
CA GLU A 53 -16.45 -15.15 -4.66
C GLU A 53 -16.04 -13.90 -3.85
N GLU A 54 -15.59 -12.83 -4.52
CA GLU A 54 -15.24 -11.55 -3.87
C GLU A 54 -16.42 -10.96 -3.08
N LYS A 55 -17.68 -11.19 -3.52
CA LYS A 55 -18.89 -10.76 -2.80
C LYS A 55 -18.92 -11.25 -1.35
N ALA A 56 -18.46 -12.46 -1.09
CA ALA A 56 -18.40 -13.02 0.26
C ALA A 56 -17.33 -12.34 1.11
N ALA A 57 -16.18 -12.01 0.51
CA ALA A 57 -15.11 -11.28 1.17
C ALA A 57 -15.54 -9.84 1.52
N LEU A 58 -16.22 -9.14 0.60
CA LEU A 58 -16.71 -7.77 0.82
C LEU A 58 -17.67 -7.69 2.01
N LYS A 59 -18.55 -8.68 2.22
CA LYS A 59 -19.49 -8.69 3.35
C LYS A 59 -18.81 -8.64 4.72
N VAL A 60 -17.62 -9.22 4.84
CA VAL A 60 -16.87 -9.32 6.11
C VAL A 60 -15.71 -8.34 6.20
N LEU A 61 -15.51 -7.53 5.15
CA LEU A 61 -14.50 -6.49 5.09
C LEU A 61 -14.94 -5.26 5.90
N LYS A 62 -14.02 -4.72 6.68
CA LYS A 62 -14.22 -3.50 7.49
C LYS A 62 -12.97 -2.63 7.36
N GLU A 63 -13.17 -1.32 7.54
CA GLU A 63 -12.07 -0.33 7.64
C GLU A 63 -11.09 -0.41 6.47
N TYR A 64 -11.59 -0.76 5.27
CA TYR A 64 -10.75 -0.87 4.09
C TYR A 64 -10.26 0.51 3.65
N VAL A 65 -8.96 0.61 3.49
CA VAL A 65 -8.26 1.81 3.05
C VAL A 65 -7.22 1.39 2.03
N TYR A 66 -7.01 2.23 1.03
CA TYR A 66 -6.06 1.94 -0.03
C TYR A 66 -5.41 3.21 -0.56
N ARG A 67 -4.27 3.04 -1.23
CA ARG A 67 -3.53 4.08 -1.92
C ARG A 67 -2.91 3.49 -3.18
N ILE A 68 -3.20 4.10 -4.32
CA ILE A 68 -2.51 3.85 -5.58
C ILE A 68 -1.30 4.77 -5.64
N GLU A 69 -0.12 4.21 -5.86
CA GLU A 69 1.16 4.90 -5.89
C GLU A 69 1.82 4.72 -7.26
N GLU A 70 2.39 5.81 -7.78
CA GLU A 70 3.20 5.82 -9.01
C GLU A 70 2.53 5.12 -10.21
N PRO A 71 1.27 5.47 -10.57
CA PRO A 71 0.62 4.85 -11.72
C PRO A 71 1.33 5.25 -13.02
N ILE A 72 1.72 4.25 -13.80
CA ILE A 72 2.18 4.42 -15.18
C ILE A 72 1.11 3.85 -16.09
N ILE A 73 0.61 4.67 -17.00
CA ILE A 73 -0.47 4.33 -17.92
C ILE A 73 0.10 4.27 -19.32
N GLN A 74 -0.32 3.27 -20.08
CA GLN A 74 -0.03 3.13 -21.49
C GLN A 74 -1.33 2.80 -22.22
N ILE A 75 -1.54 3.39 -23.40
CA ILE A 75 -2.75 3.23 -24.19
C ILE A 75 -2.36 2.96 -25.64
N ASN A 76 -2.92 1.92 -26.23
CA ASN A 76 -2.76 1.58 -27.63
C ASN A 76 -4.06 0.96 -28.20
N ASP A 77 -4.56 1.50 -29.31
CA ASP A 77 -5.70 0.95 -30.08
C ASP A 77 -6.90 0.48 -29.23
N GLY A 78 -7.37 1.35 -28.34
CA GLY A 78 -8.50 1.03 -27.46
C GLY A 78 -8.21 -0.01 -26.39
N THR A 79 -6.94 -0.34 -26.15
CA THR A 79 -6.46 -1.10 -25.01
C THR A 79 -5.61 -0.19 -24.13
N ALA A 80 -5.75 -0.32 -22.81
CA ALA A 80 -4.92 0.37 -21.85
C ALA A 80 -4.36 -0.61 -20.84
N TRP A 81 -3.16 -0.35 -20.32
CA TRP A 81 -2.67 -1.03 -19.13
C TRP A 81 -2.08 -0.02 -18.16
N VAL A 82 -2.30 -0.28 -16.87
CA VAL A 82 -1.79 0.52 -15.77
C VAL A 82 -0.94 -0.37 -14.88
N THR A 83 0.30 0.03 -14.65
CA THR A 83 1.18 -0.58 -13.64
C THR A 83 1.35 0.40 -12.49
N PHE A 84 1.25 -0.09 -11.26
CA PHE A 84 1.29 0.76 -10.06
C PHE A 84 1.68 -0.05 -8.83
N TYR A 85 2.04 0.65 -7.75
CA TYR A 85 2.08 0.06 -6.43
C TYR A 85 0.74 0.31 -5.72
N LEU A 86 0.24 -0.71 -5.03
CA LEU A 86 -0.97 -0.65 -4.23
C LEU A 86 -0.61 -0.88 -2.78
N SER A 87 -0.85 0.10 -1.92
CA SER A 87 -0.86 -0.11 -0.48
C SER A 87 -2.32 -0.21 -0.05
N TYR A 88 -2.71 -1.28 0.64
CA TYR A 88 -4.07 -1.44 1.14
C TYR A 88 -4.10 -2.15 2.50
N ALA A 89 -5.07 -1.80 3.32
CA ALA A 89 -5.22 -2.34 4.66
C ALA A 89 -6.71 -2.40 5.04
N GLY A 90 -7.00 -3.16 6.08
CA GLY A 90 -8.34 -3.25 6.64
C GLY A 90 -8.45 -4.43 7.59
N ARG A 91 -9.68 -4.83 7.87
CA ARG A 91 -10.01 -5.96 8.73
C ARG A 91 -10.94 -6.91 8.02
N ILE A 92 -10.60 -8.19 8.01
CA ILE A 92 -11.50 -9.28 7.58
C ILE A 92 -11.85 -10.07 8.84
N ARG A 93 -13.15 -10.09 9.19
CA ARG A 93 -13.63 -10.64 10.48
C ARG A 93 -12.96 -9.91 11.66
N ASP A 94 -12.02 -10.57 12.33
CA ASP A 94 -11.26 -10.05 13.49
C ASP A 94 -9.74 -10.02 13.23
N LEU A 95 -9.33 -10.21 11.96
CA LEU A 95 -7.93 -10.19 11.54
C LEU A 95 -7.65 -8.92 10.75
N ASP A 96 -6.74 -8.11 11.28
CA ASP A 96 -6.19 -6.96 10.59
C ASP A 96 -5.19 -7.42 9.53
N PHE A 97 -5.17 -6.72 8.41
CA PHE A 97 -4.19 -6.93 7.36
C PHE A 97 -3.72 -5.59 6.81
N ALA A 98 -2.47 -5.57 6.39
CA ALA A 98 -1.86 -4.47 5.68
C ALA A 98 -0.91 -5.07 4.64
N ILE A 99 -1.18 -4.79 3.35
CA ILE A 99 -0.46 -5.37 2.23
C ILE A 99 0.01 -4.29 1.28
N LYS A 100 1.28 -4.36 0.88
CA LYS A 100 1.80 -3.63 -0.27
C LYS A 100 1.99 -4.59 -1.44
N SER A 101 1.51 -4.20 -2.60
CA SER A 101 1.48 -5.03 -3.81
C SER A 101 1.90 -4.26 -5.05
N ARG A 102 2.32 -5.02 -6.05
CA ARG A 102 2.43 -4.56 -7.44
C ARG A 102 1.12 -4.89 -8.13
N GLY A 103 0.52 -3.91 -8.78
CA GLY A 103 -0.70 -4.05 -9.55
C GLY A 103 -0.42 -3.89 -11.04
N THR A 104 -1.04 -4.73 -11.86
CA THR A 104 -1.22 -4.50 -13.30
C THR A 104 -2.69 -4.68 -13.63
N VAL A 105 -3.31 -3.66 -14.23
CA VAL A 105 -4.69 -3.74 -14.70
C VAL A 105 -4.71 -3.46 -16.20
N ILE A 106 -5.37 -4.31 -16.96
CA ILE A 106 -5.58 -4.16 -18.40
C ILE A 106 -7.05 -3.85 -18.64
N MET A 107 -7.31 -2.85 -19.47
CA MET A 107 -8.63 -2.39 -19.83
C MET A 107 -8.80 -2.34 -21.34
N VAL A 108 -10.03 -2.52 -21.80
CA VAL A 108 -10.42 -2.31 -23.19
C VAL A 108 -11.51 -1.26 -23.27
N LYS A 109 -11.49 -0.46 -24.33
CA LYS A 109 -12.51 0.53 -24.62
C LYS A 109 -13.73 -0.18 -25.22
N SER A 110 -14.88 0.05 -24.62
CA SER A 110 -16.18 -0.37 -25.12
C SER A 110 -17.05 0.85 -25.44
N GLU A 111 -18.23 0.62 -26.03
CA GLU A 111 -19.25 1.67 -26.23
C GLU A 111 -19.70 2.30 -24.90
N ALA A 112 -19.68 1.52 -23.81
CA ALA A 112 -20.01 1.95 -22.46
C ALA A 112 -18.81 2.54 -21.67
N GLY A 113 -17.69 2.80 -22.35
CA GLY A 113 -16.45 3.28 -21.74
C GLY A 113 -15.42 2.17 -21.50
N TRP A 114 -14.38 2.47 -20.72
CA TRP A 114 -13.33 1.51 -20.40
C TRP A 114 -13.85 0.40 -19.45
N LYS A 115 -13.48 -0.85 -19.74
CA LYS A 115 -13.80 -2.02 -18.92
C LYS A 115 -12.55 -2.83 -18.62
N ILE A 116 -12.47 -3.37 -17.41
CA ILE A 116 -11.35 -4.19 -16.95
C ILE A 116 -11.47 -5.59 -17.55
N VAL A 117 -10.40 -6.05 -18.21
CA VAL A 117 -10.29 -7.41 -18.78
C VAL A 117 -9.26 -8.27 -18.06
N HIS A 118 -8.29 -7.65 -17.36
CA HIS A 118 -7.31 -8.40 -16.59
C HIS A 118 -6.85 -7.61 -15.37
N GLU A 119 -6.68 -8.32 -14.25
CA GLU A 119 -6.05 -7.80 -13.04
C GLU A 119 -4.96 -8.77 -12.58
N HIS A 120 -3.81 -8.24 -12.20
CA HIS A 120 -2.73 -9.01 -11.58
C HIS A 120 -2.22 -8.25 -10.36
N TYR A 121 -2.38 -8.85 -9.20
CA TYR A 121 -1.81 -8.37 -7.95
C TYR A 121 -0.79 -9.37 -7.42
N SER A 122 0.33 -8.85 -6.95
CA SER A 122 1.34 -9.66 -6.26
C SER A 122 1.93 -8.89 -5.10
N ARG A 123 1.98 -9.52 -3.92
CA ARG A 123 2.60 -8.90 -2.74
C ARG A 123 4.04 -8.51 -3.03
N LEU A 124 4.47 -7.41 -2.42
CA LEU A 124 5.88 -7.06 -2.27
C LEU A 124 6.35 -7.62 -0.91
N PRO A 125 7.13 -8.73 -0.90
CA PRO A 125 7.59 -9.33 0.34
C PRO A 125 8.44 -8.35 1.14
N GLY A 126 8.26 -8.32 2.46
CA GLY A 126 9.08 -7.50 3.36
C GLY A 126 8.77 -5.99 3.32
N VAL A 127 7.67 -5.58 2.69
CA VAL A 127 7.21 -4.18 2.69
C VAL A 127 5.83 -4.09 3.32
N GLU A 128 5.78 -3.55 4.55
CA GLU A 128 4.50 -3.20 5.17
C GLU A 128 3.96 -1.89 4.58
N PRO A 129 2.63 -1.74 4.40
CA PRO A 129 2.04 -0.48 4.01
C PRO A 129 2.34 0.59 5.04
N VAL A 130 2.94 1.68 4.59
CA VAL A 130 3.13 2.84 5.44
C VAL A 130 1.75 3.49 5.69
N GLU A 131 1.36 3.57 6.96
CA GLU A 131 0.36 4.52 7.47
C GLU A 131 -0.97 4.60 6.69
N LEU A 132 -1.72 3.49 6.65
CA LEU A 132 -3.08 3.48 6.13
C LEU A 132 -4.16 3.58 7.21
N LEU A 133 -3.92 3.00 8.40
CA LEU A 133 -4.89 2.96 9.50
C LEU A 133 -4.63 4.03 10.59
N SER A 134 -3.51 4.75 10.50
CA SER A 134 -3.12 5.78 11.47
C SER A 134 -3.73 7.14 11.13
N SER A 135 -5.06 7.23 11.19
CA SER A 135 -5.77 8.51 11.31
C SER A 135 -6.43 8.60 12.69
N GLY A 136 -5.61 8.88 13.71
CA GLY A 136 -6.09 9.16 15.06
C GLY A 136 -5.02 9.93 15.83
N GLU A 137 -5.42 10.93 16.62
CA GLU A 137 -4.54 11.83 17.39
C GLU A 137 -3.50 11.07 18.26
N GLY A 138 -3.78 9.83 18.64
CA GLY A 138 -2.83 8.93 19.30
C GLY A 138 -1.61 8.53 18.44
N ALA A 139 -1.80 8.26 17.15
CA ALA A 139 -0.69 7.92 16.24
C ALA A 139 0.23 9.11 15.96
N LYS A 140 -0.31 10.34 16.03
CA LYS A 140 0.48 11.56 15.96
C LYS A 140 1.33 11.73 17.22
N ALA A 141 0.74 11.56 18.40
CA ALA A 141 1.47 11.63 19.67
C ALA A 141 2.55 10.54 19.80
N GLU A 142 2.26 9.32 19.37
CA GLU A 142 3.21 8.20 19.36
C GLU A 142 4.30 8.38 18.29
N GLY A 143 3.94 8.89 17.11
CA GLY A 143 4.87 9.29 16.06
C GLY A 143 5.80 10.42 16.47
N ASP A 144 5.32 11.39 17.25
CA ASP A 144 6.10 12.49 17.82
C ASP A 144 7.05 11.98 18.93
N LEU A 145 6.62 11.00 19.73
CA LEU A 145 7.45 10.38 20.76
C LEU A 145 8.58 9.52 20.16
N LEU A 146 8.28 8.68 19.17
CA LEU A 146 9.27 7.86 18.49
C LEU A 146 10.29 8.75 17.76
N GLU A 147 9.83 9.83 17.14
CA GLU A 147 10.72 10.82 16.53
C GLU A 147 11.74 11.36 17.52
N LYS A 148 11.27 11.85 18.67
CA LYS A 148 12.12 12.39 19.72
C LYS A 148 13.16 11.38 20.16
N ARG A 149 12.73 10.13 20.41
CA ARG A 149 13.62 9.01 20.80
C ARG A 149 14.68 8.70 19.74
N ILE A 150 14.34 8.78 18.44
CA ILE A 150 15.31 8.59 17.34
C ILE A 150 16.35 9.70 17.32
N LEU A 151 15.92 10.96 17.47
CA LEU A 151 16.83 12.12 17.46
C LEU A 151 17.76 12.08 18.67
N GLU A 152 17.26 11.69 19.84
CA GLU A 152 18.07 11.47 21.05
C GLU A 152 19.08 10.34 20.87
N ALA A 153 18.68 9.21 20.26
CA ALA A 153 19.57 8.09 19.98
C ALA A 153 20.72 8.43 19.01
N LEU A 154 20.52 9.45 18.16
CA LEU A 154 21.48 9.96 17.17
C LEU A 154 22.22 11.23 17.65
N ALA A 155 21.93 11.72 18.85
CA ALA A 155 22.47 12.99 19.36
C ALA A 155 24.00 12.97 19.56
N ASP A 156 24.60 11.78 19.71
CA ASP A 156 26.05 11.59 19.78
C ASP A 156 26.75 11.80 18.41
N GLY A 157 25.97 12.00 17.34
CA GLY A 157 26.46 12.28 16.00
C GLY A 157 27.00 11.06 15.25
N HIS A 158 26.90 9.86 15.83
CA HIS A 158 27.22 8.63 15.13
C HIS A 158 26.11 8.28 14.14
N ALA A 159 26.51 7.91 12.93
CA ALA A 159 25.56 7.34 11.98
C ALA A 159 25.19 5.93 12.43
N LEU A 160 23.90 5.65 12.62
CA LEU A 160 23.41 4.36 13.12
C LEU A 160 22.39 3.75 12.16
N THR A 161 22.36 2.43 12.10
CA THR A 161 21.31 1.66 11.44
C THR A 161 20.02 1.70 12.22
N ALA A 162 18.90 1.42 11.56
CA ALA A 162 17.61 1.30 12.23
C ALA A 162 17.58 0.23 13.35
N ILE A 163 18.37 -0.83 13.19
CA ILE A 163 18.54 -1.88 14.21
C ILE A 163 19.24 -1.31 15.45
N GLU A 164 20.40 -0.68 15.27
CA GLU A 164 21.16 -0.06 16.37
C GLU A 164 20.35 1.03 17.09
N ILE A 165 19.55 1.81 16.35
CA ILE A 165 18.66 2.83 16.92
C ILE A 165 17.53 2.16 17.71
N SER A 166 16.87 1.14 17.15
CA SER A 166 15.81 0.38 17.84
C SER A 166 16.30 -0.25 19.14
N GLU A 167 17.49 -0.84 19.15
CA GLU A 167 18.09 -1.43 20.35
C GLU A 167 18.37 -0.38 21.42
N ARG A 168 18.91 0.78 21.03
CA ARG A 168 19.17 1.90 21.94
C ARG A 168 17.87 2.42 22.55
N ILE A 169 16.85 2.66 21.71
CA ILE A 169 15.56 3.16 22.17
C ILE A 169 14.93 2.14 23.12
N SER A 170 14.88 0.87 22.74
CA SER A 170 14.25 -0.18 23.56
C SER A 170 14.91 -0.35 24.92
N LYS A 171 16.24 -0.20 24.97
CA LYS A 171 17.02 -0.24 26.21
C LYS A 171 16.70 0.94 27.14
N VAL A 172 16.43 2.12 26.58
CA VAL A 172 16.16 3.35 27.35
C VAL A 172 14.69 3.43 27.77
N SER A 173 13.75 3.08 26.88
CA SER A 173 12.32 3.14 27.16
C SER A 173 11.81 1.96 28.00
N GLY A 174 12.50 0.82 27.97
CA GLY A 174 12.00 -0.43 28.56
C GLY A 174 10.91 -1.12 27.72
N GLU A 175 10.58 -0.55 26.56
CA GLU A 175 9.58 -1.06 25.62
C GLU A 175 10.28 -1.62 24.38
N LYS A 176 9.80 -2.72 23.83
CA LYS A 176 10.33 -3.23 22.56
C LYS A 176 9.90 -2.31 21.43
N VAL A 177 10.86 -1.75 20.69
CA VAL A 177 10.62 -0.95 19.49
C VAL A 177 11.13 -1.70 18.28
N GLU A 178 10.30 -1.87 17.24
CA GLU A 178 10.68 -2.67 16.08
C GLU A 178 11.62 -1.90 15.14
N PRO A 179 12.71 -2.51 14.63
CA PRO A 179 13.61 -1.88 13.68
C PRO A 179 12.93 -1.38 12.40
N SER A 180 11.83 -2.03 11.98
CA SER A 180 11.04 -1.62 10.81
C SER A 180 10.37 -0.26 11.01
N GLU A 181 9.85 0.00 12.21
CA GLU A 181 9.21 1.27 12.58
C GLU A 181 10.24 2.40 12.63
N VAL A 182 11.41 2.13 13.21
CA VAL A 182 12.53 3.07 13.22
C VAL A 182 13.00 3.37 11.79
N ALA A 183 13.19 2.35 10.96
CA ALA A 183 13.61 2.53 9.57
C ALA A 183 12.61 3.39 8.77
N ARG A 184 11.31 3.20 9.02
CA ARG A 184 10.24 4.00 8.42
C ARG A 184 10.34 5.45 8.85
N LYS A 185 10.32 5.72 10.16
CA LYS A 185 10.39 7.09 10.69
C LYS A 185 11.67 7.81 10.29
N CYS A 186 12.81 7.11 10.23
CA CYS A 186 14.05 7.67 9.71
C CYS A 186 13.97 8.08 8.23
N ARG A 187 13.25 7.33 7.37
CA ARG A 187 13.00 7.75 5.98
C ARG A 187 12.17 9.03 5.91
N ASP A 188 11.16 9.15 6.75
CA ASP A 188 10.32 10.36 6.83
C ASP A 188 11.14 11.58 7.30
N LEU A 189 12.06 11.37 8.25
CA LEU A 189 12.98 12.40 8.73
C LEU A 189 14.04 12.78 7.68
N VAL A 190 14.47 11.85 6.83
CA VAL A 190 15.33 12.17 5.68
C VAL A 190 14.55 12.99 4.64
N ALA A 191 13.30 12.60 4.33
CA ALA A 191 12.44 13.32 3.40
C ALA A 191 12.11 14.75 3.88
N SER A 192 11.96 14.94 5.19
CA SER A 192 11.77 16.25 5.83
C SER A 192 13.08 16.99 6.16
N ASN A 193 14.21 16.52 5.62
CA ASN A 193 15.52 17.18 5.71
C ASN A 193 16.09 17.32 7.13
N ARG A 194 15.74 16.41 8.04
CA ARG A 194 16.20 16.40 9.44
C ARG A 194 17.31 15.37 9.68
N LEU A 195 17.35 14.32 8.88
CA LEU A 195 18.41 13.31 8.89
C LEU A 195 19.11 13.22 7.53
N GLU A 196 20.34 12.76 7.56
CA GLU A 196 21.12 12.34 6.39
C GLU A 196 21.19 10.81 6.34
N LYS A 197 21.10 10.25 5.13
CA LYS A 197 21.29 8.82 4.85
C LYS A 197 22.67 8.61 4.23
N GLU A 198 23.56 7.92 4.93
CA GLU A 198 24.97 7.77 4.51
C GLU A 198 25.22 6.54 3.63
N SER A 199 24.39 5.49 3.73
CA SER A 199 24.56 4.23 2.99
C SER A 199 23.24 3.71 2.43
N PHE A 200 23.30 3.01 1.30
CA PHE A 200 22.11 2.48 0.63
C PHE A 200 21.74 1.07 1.09
N LEU A 201 22.71 0.14 1.15
CA LEU A 201 22.49 -1.28 1.43
C LEU A 201 22.23 -1.58 2.91
N GLN A 202 22.96 -0.89 3.79
CA GLN A 202 22.68 -0.86 5.23
C GLN A 202 22.49 0.60 5.62
N PRO A 203 21.27 1.14 5.48
CA PRO A 203 21.00 2.55 5.77
C PRO A 203 21.47 2.94 7.15
N ARG A 204 22.44 3.85 7.20
CA ARG A 204 22.84 4.55 8.42
C ARG A 204 22.29 5.96 8.36
N TYR A 205 21.75 6.40 9.48
CA TYR A 205 21.09 7.69 9.65
C TYR A 205 21.89 8.54 10.61
N LYS A 206 22.00 9.82 10.31
CA LYS A 206 22.70 10.81 11.14
C LYS A 206 21.92 12.12 11.15
N LEU A 207 22.04 12.90 12.23
CA LEU A 207 21.48 14.25 12.28
C LEU A 207 22.08 15.11 11.18
N LYS A 208 21.20 15.79 10.42
CA LYS A 208 21.62 16.81 9.46
C LYS A 208 22.08 18.04 10.24
N ARG A 209 23.32 18.47 10.02
CA ARG A 209 23.90 19.67 10.66
C ARG A 209 23.62 20.93 9.86
#